data_AF-A0A7Z9PZZ9-F1
#
_entry.id   AF-A0A7Z9PZZ9-F1
#
_cell.length_a   1.000
_cell.length_b   1.000
_cell.length_c   1.000
_cell.angle_alpha   90.00
_cell.angle_beta   90.00
_cell.angle_gamma   90.00
#
_symmetry.space_group_name_H-M   'P 1'
#
loop_
_entity.id
_entity.type
_entity.pdbx_description
1 polymer ?
#
loop_
_entity_poly.entity_id
_entity_poly.type
_entity_poly.pdbx_seq_one_letter_code
_entity_poly.pdbx_strand_id
1 'polypeptide(L)'
;MPNHIRSILPLLSLALLAGCGSGDIDHIKSTSATLSSVENSVVRAREVESPSDFNGEEVTPRVTPDFHKPIPTNDWWTSLLWPFYPGNNFGENLYAQPMVFKAQPEGLAIGYPNEATVTPDDVHYTYHFRNDMRVGVSGLSATEVRVEDYSDWTVTPRWKSGSTWMSATIGHGLLFSYFRTNSTQARATFAGPPVVFAQTPGALGVVVNGQAYGLFAPGNENWSVQGEQATASLGGHGYFSVALLPSAEQSVLEEFRQRAFSFVTDTQVSWELDGGVLKTR
;
A
#
# COMPACT_ATOMS: atom_id res chain seq x y z
N MET A 1 -12.16 19.32 -59.98
CA MET A 1 -11.32 19.80 -61.10
C MET A 1 -10.92 21.26 -60.83
N PRO A 2 -9.82 21.78 -61.39
CA PRO A 2 -8.87 22.56 -60.57
C PRO A 2 -8.55 23.99 -61.06
N ASN A 3 -7.82 24.74 -60.23
CA ASN A 3 -6.59 25.52 -60.52
C ASN A 3 -6.08 26.10 -59.17
N HIS A 4 -4.83 26.01 -58.68
CA HIS A 4 -3.45 25.90 -59.19
C HIS A 4 -2.72 27.19 -59.58
N ILE A 5 -1.92 27.70 -58.63
CA ILE A 5 -0.58 28.33 -58.70
C ILE A 5 0.05 28.01 -57.31
N ARG A 6 1.29 27.53 -57.07
CA ARG A 6 2.58 27.31 -57.77
C ARG A 6 3.59 28.47 -57.81
N SER A 7 4.49 28.46 -56.83
CA SER A 7 5.87 29.01 -56.90
C SER A 7 6.82 28.04 -56.13
N ILE A 8 8.10 27.74 -56.44
CA ILE A 8 9.15 28.33 -57.30
C ILE A 8 9.79 29.56 -56.63
N LEU A 9 11.09 29.66 -56.30
CA LEU A 9 12.32 28.81 -56.36
C LEU A 9 13.27 29.37 -55.24
N PRO A 10 14.54 28.94 -55.01
CA PRO A 10 15.27 27.66 -55.17
C PRO A 10 15.60 26.99 -53.80
N LEU A 11 16.12 25.77 -53.65
CA LEU A 11 16.98 24.89 -54.47
C LEU A 11 18.49 25.23 -54.38
N LEU A 12 19.14 24.87 -53.25
CA LEU A 12 20.59 24.77 -53.13
C LEU A 12 20.99 23.29 -52.95
N SER A 13 21.88 22.79 -53.82
CA SER A 13 22.32 21.40 -53.84
C SER A 13 23.70 21.23 -53.18
N LEU A 14 23.87 20.21 -52.35
CA LEU A 14 25.19 19.70 -51.95
C LEU A 14 25.22 18.17 -52.15
N ALA A 15 26.37 17.64 -52.54
CA ALA A 15 26.47 16.34 -53.20
C ALA A 15 26.54 15.14 -52.24
N LEU A 16 26.15 13.97 -52.73
CA LEU A 16 26.43 12.69 -52.09
C LEU A 16 27.94 12.39 -52.11
N LEU A 17 28.44 11.84 -51.00
CA LEU A 17 29.60 10.95 -51.00
C LEU A 17 29.15 9.61 -50.41
N ALA A 18 29.15 8.56 -51.24
CA ALA A 18 28.79 7.22 -50.81
C ALA A 18 30.02 6.53 -50.17
N GLY A 19 29.91 6.20 -48.88
CA GLY A 19 30.89 5.37 -48.17
C GLY A 19 30.22 4.12 -47.63
N CYS A 20 30.56 2.95 -48.18
CA CYS A 20 30.14 1.67 -47.60
C CYS A 20 30.99 1.39 -46.36
N GLY A 21 30.38 1.45 -45.18
CA GLY A 21 31.00 1.07 -43.90
C GLY A 21 30.08 0.13 -43.13
N SER A 22 30.62 -1.02 -42.72
CA SER A 22 29.92 -2.00 -41.87
C SER A 22 30.06 -1.63 -40.40
N GLY A 23 28.95 -1.54 -39.66
CA GLY A 23 28.99 -1.30 -38.21
C GLY A 23 27.62 -1.29 -37.53
N ASP A 24 27.29 -2.44 -36.93
CA ASP A 24 26.42 -2.64 -35.76
C ASP A 24 24.96 -2.14 -35.73
N ILE A 25 24.22 -2.69 -34.76
CA ILE A 25 22.78 -2.48 -34.56
C ILE A 25 22.60 -1.33 -33.56
N ASP A 26 21.96 -0.23 -33.98
CA ASP A 26 21.76 0.95 -33.14
C ASP A 26 20.81 0.63 -31.96
N HIS A 27 21.37 0.54 -30.74
CA HIS A 27 20.56 0.53 -29.52
C HIS A 27 19.80 1.86 -29.41
N ILE A 28 18.49 1.79 -29.14
CA ILE A 28 17.65 2.97 -28.91
C ILE A 28 18.24 3.78 -27.75
N LYS A 29 18.83 4.93 -28.08
CA LYS A 29 19.44 5.84 -27.10
C LYS A 29 18.33 6.47 -26.26
N SER A 30 18.51 6.45 -24.94
CA SER A 30 17.66 7.22 -24.02
C SER A 30 17.80 8.71 -24.34
N THR A 31 16.71 9.34 -24.78
CA THR A 31 16.69 10.78 -25.07
C THR A 31 16.51 11.55 -23.76
N SER A 32 17.63 11.84 -23.09
CA SER A 32 17.64 12.73 -21.93
C SER A 32 17.00 14.07 -22.28
N ALA A 33 15.91 14.42 -21.60
CA ALA A 33 15.25 15.70 -21.79
C ALA A 33 16.17 16.84 -21.30
N THR A 34 16.69 17.63 -22.23
CA THR A 34 17.49 18.82 -21.92
C THR A 34 16.60 19.94 -21.39
N LEU A 35 16.61 20.14 -20.07
CA LEU A 35 16.04 21.33 -19.43
C LEU A 35 16.71 22.58 -20.02
N SER A 36 15.90 23.53 -20.49
CA SER A 36 16.38 24.78 -21.08
C SER A 36 17.10 25.65 -20.05
N SER A 37 18.20 26.29 -20.46
CA SER A 37 19.19 26.91 -19.57
C SER A 37 18.66 28.07 -18.71
N VAL A 38 18.28 27.75 -17.49
CA VAL A 38 18.59 28.54 -16.28
C VAL A 38 19.57 27.70 -15.45
N GLU A 39 20.40 28.33 -14.61
CA GLU A 39 21.61 27.72 -14.01
C GLU A 39 21.34 26.53 -13.07
N ASN A 40 21.11 25.35 -13.63
CA ASN A 40 21.35 24.08 -12.94
C ASN A 40 22.86 23.86 -12.86
N SER A 41 23.52 24.65 -12.01
CA SER A 41 24.95 24.58 -11.81
C SER A 41 25.31 23.22 -11.22
N VAL A 42 26.00 22.37 -11.99
CA VAL A 42 26.72 21.20 -11.45
C VAL A 42 28.03 21.67 -10.79
N VAL A 43 27.90 22.67 -9.91
CA VAL A 43 28.67 22.70 -8.69
C VAL A 43 28.50 21.33 -8.04
N ARG A 44 29.55 20.78 -7.42
CA ARG A 44 29.36 19.69 -6.46
C ARG A 44 28.52 20.25 -5.32
N ALA A 45 27.21 20.10 -5.41
CA ALA A 45 26.33 20.33 -4.29
C ALA A 45 26.89 19.54 -3.12
N ARG A 46 27.22 20.28 -2.05
CA ARG A 46 27.56 19.84 -0.69
C ARG A 46 27.13 18.38 -0.47
N GLU A 47 28.09 17.55 -0.04
CA GLU A 47 27.94 16.12 0.29
C GLU A 47 26.48 15.75 0.53
N VAL A 48 25.88 15.08 -0.46
CA VAL A 48 24.44 14.81 -0.44
C VAL A 48 24.20 13.81 0.69
N GLU A 49 23.73 14.34 1.81
CA GLU A 49 23.34 13.57 2.99
C GLU A 49 22.24 12.58 2.56
N SER A 50 22.64 11.31 2.35
CA SER A 50 21.70 10.23 2.08
C SER A 50 20.70 10.10 3.23
N PRO A 51 19.47 9.60 2.98
CA PRO A 51 18.55 9.24 4.06
C PRO A 51 19.26 8.32 5.06
N SER A 52 19.10 8.62 6.34
CA SER A 52 19.79 7.91 7.43
C SER A 52 18.85 7.50 8.55
N ASP A 53 19.30 6.57 9.38
CA ASP A 53 18.62 6.17 10.61
C ASP A 53 18.92 7.14 11.77
N PHE A 54 18.36 6.83 12.94
CA PHE A 54 18.56 7.58 14.19
C PHE A 54 20.03 7.67 14.65
N ASN A 55 20.91 6.76 14.21
CA ASN A 55 22.35 6.80 14.49
C ASN A 55 23.13 7.61 13.44
N GLY A 56 22.53 7.94 12.30
CA GLY A 56 23.19 8.54 11.15
C GLY A 56 23.77 7.52 10.15
N GLU A 57 23.43 6.22 10.27
CA GLU A 57 23.82 5.21 9.27
C GLU A 57 22.94 5.32 8.01
N GLU A 58 23.51 5.17 6.82
CA GLU A 58 22.78 5.30 5.54
C GLU A 58 21.73 4.19 5.37
N VAL A 59 20.50 4.59 5.03
CA VAL A 59 19.38 3.67 4.80
C VAL A 59 18.84 3.73 3.38
N THR A 60 18.45 2.57 2.86
CA THR A 60 17.78 2.44 1.55
C THR A 60 16.30 2.08 1.73
N PRO A 61 15.41 2.54 0.84
CA PRO A 61 13.97 2.33 1.01
C PRO A 61 13.59 0.87 0.81
N ARG A 62 12.84 0.30 1.77
CA ARG A 62 12.38 -1.08 1.76
C ARG A 62 11.23 -1.32 0.79
N VAL A 63 11.57 -1.39 -0.50
CA VAL A 63 10.65 -1.82 -1.56
C VAL A 63 10.88 -3.27 -1.98
N THR A 64 9.90 -3.88 -2.65
CA THR A 64 10.05 -5.21 -3.25
C THR A 64 10.83 -5.14 -4.57
N PRO A 65 11.41 -6.26 -5.08
CA PRO A 65 12.24 -6.23 -6.30
C PRO A 65 11.49 -5.85 -7.59
N ASP A 66 10.17 -5.95 -7.56
CA ASP A 66 9.19 -5.62 -8.61
C ASP A 66 8.63 -4.18 -8.48
N PHE A 67 9.11 -3.38 -7.53
CA PHE A 67 8.67 -1.99 -7.32
C PHE A 67 9.36 -1.02 -8.31
N HIS A 68 8.56 -0.25 -9.05
CA HIS A 68 9.05 0.65 -10.11
C HIS A 68 8.46 2.08 -10.08
N LYS A 69 7.69 2.43 -9.03
CA LYS A 69 7.20 3.81 -8.81
C LYS A 69 8.32 4.69 -8.20
N PRO A 70 8.17 6.04 -8.19
CA PRO A 70 8.99 6.90 -7.35
C PRO A 70 8.93 6.48 -5.88
N ILE A 71 9.96 6.79 -5.08
CA ILE A 71 9.96 6.51 -3.65
C ILE A 71 9.35 7.73 -2.91
N PRO A 72 8.18 7.61 -2.27
CA PRO A 72 7.59 8.70 -1.52
C PRO A 72 8.28 8.93 -0.17
N THR A 73 8.04 10.12 0.38
CA THR A 73 8.51 10.60 1.68
C THR A 73 7.40 11.43 2.31
N ASN A 74 7.47 11.71 3.62
CA ASN A 74 6.55 12.61 4.32
C ASN A 74 5.05 12.18 4.29
N ASP A 75 4.78 10.87 4.26
CA ASP A 75 3.43 10.30 4.19
C ASP A 75 3.19 9.28 5.32
N TRP A 76 1.93 9.05 5.73
CA TRP A 76 1.52 8.36 6.97
C TRP A 76 2.07 6.94 7.14
N TRP A 77 2.46 6.31 6.04
CA TRP A 77 2.98 4.95 5.95
C TRP A 77 4.48 4.86 5.68
N THR A 78 5.18 5.98 5.50
CA THR A 78 6.58 6.00 5.01
C THR A 78 7.60 5.37 5.95
N SER A 79 7.24 5.08 7.21
CA SER A 79 8.06 4.23 8.10
C SER A 79 8.15 2.77 7.65
N LEU A 80 7.29 2.31 6.73
CA LEU A 80 7.44 1.02 6.03
C LEU A 80 8.59 1.04 5.01
N LEU A 81 8.90 2.20 4.44
CA LEU A 81 10.01 2.39 3.49
C LEU A 81 11.31 2.68 4.23
N TRP A 82 11.29 3.66 5.13
CA TRP A 82 12.47 4.29 5.71
C TRP A 82 12.71 3.79 7.15
N PRO A 83 13.72 2.93 7.39
CA PRO A 83 13.97 2.33 8.69
C PRO A 83 14.68 3.29 9.65
N PHE A 84 13.97 4.32 10.12
CA PHE A 84 14.54 5.35 10.97
C PHE A 84 15.04 4.82 12.33
N TYR A 85 14.42 3.77 12.88
CA TYR A 85 14.87 3.15 14.13
C TYR A 85 15.65 1.85 13.87
N PRO A 86 16.92 1.75 14.30
CA PRO A 86 17.73 0.53 14.16
C PRO A 86 17.00 -0.71 14.68
N GLY A 87 16.98 -1.77 13.88
CA GLY A 87 16.31 -3.03 14.21
C GLY A 87 14.78 -3.03 14.06
N ASN A 88 14.11 -1.89 13.82
CA ASN A 88 12.71 -1.91 13.40
C ASN A 88 12.61 -2.33 11.93
N ASN A 89 12.29 -3.61 11.72
CA ASN A 89 12.12 -4.20 10.40
C ASN A 89 10.68 -4.13 9.84
N PHE A 90 9.75 -3.49 10.55
CA PHE A 90 8.31 -3.50 10.27
C PHE A 90 7.64 -2.12 10.23
N GLY A 91 8.39 -1.04 10.49
CA GLY A 91 7.85 0.32 10.52
C GLY A 91 7.01 0.60 11.76
N GLU A 92 6.39 1.78 11.81
CA GLU A 92 5.70 2.28 12.99
C GLU A 92 4.19 2.04 13.00
N ASN A 93 3.49 2.61 13.99
CA ASN A 93 2.04 2.54 14.08
C ASN A 93 1.46 3.45 12.99
N LEU A 94 0.74 2.88 12.03
CA LEU A 94 0.21 3.55 10.85
C LEU A 94 -1.25 3.95 11.10
N TYR A 95 -1.52 5.26 11.24
CA TYR A 95 -2.84 5.79 11.57
C TYR A 95 -3.65 6.11 10.31
N ALA A 96 -4.13 5.06 9.63
CA ALA A 96 -4.94 5.19 8.42
C ALA A 96 -6.32 5.84 8.69
N GLN A 97 -6.95 5.56 9.83
CA GLN A 97 -8.29 6.01 10.20
C GLN A 97 -9.43 5.48 9.29
N PRO A 98 -10.51 4.89 9.84
CA PRO A 98 -10.73 4.65 11.27
C PRO A 98 -9.77 3.59 11.85
N MET A 99 -9.40 2.57 11.06
CA MET A 99 -8.45 1.54 11.52
C MET A 99 -7.02 2.09 11.69
N VAL A 100 -6.28 1.49 12.61
CA VAL A 100 -4.84 1.68 12.79
C VAL A 100 -4.11 0.37 12.61
N PHE A 101 -2.87 0.45 12.12
CA PHE A 101 -2.11 -0.72 11.68
C PHE A 101 -0.69 -0.76 12.25
N LYS A 102 -0.09 -1.95 12.37
CA LYS A 102 1.36 -2.12 12.55
C LYS A 102 1.79 -3.44 11.91
N ALA A 103 2.82 -3.46 11.07
CA ALA A 103 3.35 -4.74 10.61
C ALA A 103 4.08 -5.48 11.74
N GLN A 104 4.02 -6.80 11.69
CA GLN A 104 4.65 -7.75 12.63
C GLN A 104 5.18 -8.95 11.83
N PRO A 105 6.06 -9.81 12.39
CA PRO A 105 6.63 -10.95 11.65
C PRO A 105 5.56 -11.87 11.02
N GLU A 106 4.46 -12.14 11.71
CA GLU A 106 3.40 -13.05 11.27
C GLU A 106 2.26 -12.36 10.49
N GLY A 107 2.36 -11.06 10.20
CA GLY A 107 1.38 -10.33 9.39
C GLY A 107 1.11 -8.89 9.86
N LEU A 108 -0.14 -8.44 9.69
CA LEU A 108 -0.59 -7.08 9.97
C LEU A 108 -1.41 -7.03 11.26
N ALA A 109 -0.94 -6.33 12.28
CA ALA A 109 -1.76 -5.93 13.42
C ALA A 109 -2.77 -4.85 12.99
N ILE A 110 -4.02 -5.00 13.42
CA ILE A 110 -5.17 -4.13 13.17
C ILE A 110 -5.82 -3.78 14.50
N GLY A 111 -6.30 -2.55 14.64
CA GLY A 111 -7.32 -2.21 15.64
C GLY A 111 -8.05 -0.90 15.33
N TYR A 112 -8.94 -0.51 16.23
CA TYR A 112 -9.70 0.74 16.14
C TYR A 112 -9.76 1.48 17.48
N PRO A 113 -8.83 2.42 17.75
CA PRO A 113 -8.89 3.30 18.91
C PRO A 113 -9.92 4.40 18.66
N ASN A 114 -11.11 4.20 19.20
CA ASN A 114 -12.23 5.15 19.17
C ASN A 114 -12.33 6.02 20.45
N GLU A 115 -11.48 5.76 21.45
CA GLU A 115 -11.41 6.48 22.73
C GLU A 115 -10.10 7.27 22.83
N ALA A 116 -10.19 8.55 23.21
CA ALA A 116 -9.03 9.42 23.41
C ALA A 116 -8.60 9.42 24.88
N THR A 117 -7.29 9.31 25.13
CA THR A 117 -6.69 9.67 26.42
C THR A 117 -6.37 11.16 26.40
N VAL A 118 -6.93 11.93 27.34
CA VAL A 118 -6.71 13.38 27.48
C VAL A 118 -5.75 13.62 28.64
N THR A 119 -4.84 14.60 28.53
CA THR A 119 -3.93 14.97 29.62
C THR A 119 -4.66 15.72 30.75
N PRO A 120 -4.20 15.66 32.02
CA PRO A 120 -4.90 16.27 33.16
C PRO A 120 -5.01 17.81 33.15
N ASP A 121 -4.43 18.47 32.15
CA ASP A 121 -4.49 19.91 31.87
C ASP A 121 -5.38 20.24 30.64
N ASP A 122 -6.03 19.24 30.03
CA ASP A 122 -6.90 19.32 28.85
C ASP A 122 -6.24 19.85 27.56
N VAL A 123 -4.90 20.02 27.50
CA VAL A 123 -4.21 20.62 26.33
C VAL A 123 -3.71 19.60 25.29
N HIS A 124 -3.67 18.30 25.61
CA HIS A 124 -3.36 17.23 24.65
C HIS A 124 -4.36 16.08 24.73
N TYR A 125 -4.64 15.46 23.59
CA TYR A 125 -5.31 14.17 23.52
C TYR A 125 -4.53 13.18 22.64
N THR A 126 -4.65 11.88 22.91
CA THR A 126 -3.99 10.82 22.14
C THR A 126 -4.91 9.63 21.97
N TYR A 127 -5.08 9.18 20.73
CA TYR A 127 -5.64 7.88 20.39
C TYR A 127 -4.50 6.88 20.31
N HIS A 128 -4.29 6.09 21.36
CA HIS A 128 -3.18 5.13 21.40
C HIS A 128 -3.46 3.93 20.49
N PHE A 129 -2.46 3.50 19.72
CA PHE A 129 -2.53 2.23 18.99
C PHE A 129 -2.89 1.07 19.94
N ARG A 130 -4.02 0.41 19.65
CA ARG A 130 -4.52 -0.77 20.34
C ARG A 130 -4.59 -1.89 19.31
N ASN A 131 -3.93 -3.02 19.57
CA ASN A 131 -4.09 -4.20 18.74
C ASN A 131 -5.37 -4.94 19.15
N ASP A 132 -6.28 -5.13 18.20
CA ASP A 132 -7.46 -5.97 18.36
C ASP A 132 -7.23 -7.35 17.73
N MET A 133 -6.48 -7.41 16.61
CA MET A 133 -6.06 -8.67 15.99
C MET A 133 -4.82 -8.51 15.11
N ARG A 134 -3.97 -9.55 15.05
CA ARG A 134 -3.00 -9.75 13.97
C ARG A 134 -3.59 -10.63 12.89
N VAL A 135 -3.56 -10.16 11.64
CA VAL A 135 -4.07 -10.84 10.45
C VAL A 135 -2.90 -11.29 9.59
N GLY A 136 -2.89 -12.56 9.21
CA GLY A 136 -1.77 -13.21 8.55
C GLY A 136 -2.18 -14.48 7.79
N VAL A 137 -1.21 -15.31 7.47
CA VAL A 137 -1.44 -16.64 6.86
C VAL A 137 -0.64 -17.71 7.59
N SER A 138 -1.14 -18.94 7.58
CA SER A 138 -0.45 -20.05 8.26
C SER A 138 0.96 -20.27 7.70
N GLY A 139 1.95 -20.30 8.59
CA GLY A 139 3.37 -20.45 8.24
C GLY A 139 4.11 -19.14 7.93
N LEU A 140 3.47 -17.98 8.03
CA LEU A 140 4.15 -16.69 7.86
C LEU A 140 4.94 -16.31 9.13
N SER A 141 6.25 -16.14 8.98
CA SER A 141 7.12 -15.44 9.92
C SER A 141 8.24 -14.76 9.12
N ALA A 142 8.01 -13.50 8.75
CA ALA A 142 8.95 -12.69 7.98
C ALA A 142 9.98 -12.00 8.89
N THR A 143 11.17 -11.71 8.35
CA THR A 143 12.22 -10.95 9.06
C THR A 143 12.14 -9.43 8.83
N GLU A 144 11.37 -9.00 7.83
CA GLU A 144 11.10 -7.61 7.47
C GLU A 144 9.78 -7.50 6.70
N VAL A 145 9.26 -6.28 6.59
CA VAL A 145 8.23 -5.89 5.61
C VAL A 145 8.85 -5.04 4.50
N ARG A 146 8.30 -5.12 3.29
CA ARG A 146 8.66 -4.26 2.14
C ARG A 146 7.41 -3.72 1.48
N VAL A 147 7.46 -2.55 0.86
CA VAL A 147 6.33 -2.00 0.10
C VAL A 147 6.31 -2.62 -1.31
N GLU A 148 5.19 -3.24 -1.65
CA GLU A 148 4.87 -3.77 -2.99
C GLU A 148 4.32 -2.68 -3.91
N ASP A 149 3.39 -1.86 -3.41
CA ASP A 149 2.82 -0.76 -4.18
C ASP A 149 2.20 0.35 -3.31
N TYR A 150 1.91 1.50 -3.92
CA TYR A 150 1.12 2.59 -3.32
C TYR A 150 0.32 3.39 -4.37
N SER A 151 -0.68 4.14 -3.90
CA SER A 151 -1.39 5.18 -4.67
C SER A 151 -1.79 6.31 -3.71
N ASP A 152 -2.50 7.35 -4.17
CA ASP A 152 -2.61 8.66 -3.49
C ASP A 152 -3.03 8.62 -2.01
N TRP A 153 -3.77 7.59 -1.55
CA TRP A 153 -4.00 7.37 -0.12
C TRP A 153 -3.99 5.90 0.33
N THR A 154 -3.34 5.00 -0.43
CA THR A 154 -3.19 3.58 -0.05
C THR A 154 -1.75 3.09 -0.16
N VAL A 155 -1.37 2.16 0.70
CA VAL A 155 -0.12 1.41 0.63
C VAL A 155 -0.40 -0.10 0.64
N THR A 156 0.45 -0.87 -0.02
CA THR A 156 0.47 -2.33 0.02
C THR A 156 1.83 -2.82 0.56
N PRO A 157 2.02 -2.97 1.87
CA PRO A 157 3.08 -3.81 2.43
C PRO A 157 2.98 -5.28 1.98
N ARG A 158 4.14 -5.91 1.78
CA ARG A 158 4.37 -7.33 1.49
C ARG A 158 5.33 -7.93 2.52
N TRP A 159 4.93 -9.07 3.07
CA TRP A 159 5.71 -9.96 3.94
C TRP A 159 6.18 -11.17 3.14
N LYS A 160 7.34 -11.73 3.47
CA LYS A 160 7.85 -12.97 2.88
C LYS A 160 8.60 -13.83 3.90
N SER A 161 8.34 -15.14 3.87
CA SER A 161 9.05 -16.15 4.65
C SER A 161 9.30 -17.38 3.77
N GLY A 162 10.55 -17.57 3.33
CA GLY A 162 10.89 -18.59 2.35
C GLY A 162 10.14 -18.39 1.02
N SER A 163 9.30 -19.35 0.65
CA SER A 163 8.39 -19.29 -0.49
C SER A 163 7.04 -18.64 -0.18
N THR A 164 6.61 -18.60 1.09
CA THR A 164 5.33 -18.01 1.52
C THR A 164 5.42 -16.49 1.47
N TRP A 165 4.41 -15.84 0.90
CA TRP A 165 4.25 -14.39 0.94
C TRP A 165 2.81 -13.99 1.23
N MET A 166 2.64 -12.78 1.75
CA MET A 166 1.36 -12.10 1.92
C MET A 166 1.55 -10.62 1.60
N SER A 167 0.57 -10.00 0.97
CA SER A 167 0.50 -8.55 0.76
C SER A 167 -0.82 -8.03 1.30
N ALA A 168 -0.85 -6.83 1.88
CA ALA A 168 -2.04 -6.24 2.49
C ALA A 168 -2.24 -4.80 2.03
N THR A 169 -3.24 -4.53 1.20
CA THR A 169 -3.61 -3.17 0.79
C THR A 169 -4.46 -2.50 1.87
N ILE A 170 -3.99 -1.36 2.35
CA ILE A 170 -4.60 -0.52 3.40
C ILE A 170 -4.50 0.96 3.01
N GLY A 171 -5.36 1.82 3.54
CA GLY A 171 -5.39 3.23 3.14
C GLY A 171 -6.28 4.13 4.01
N HIS A 172 -6.10 5.45 3.87
CA HIS A 172 -6.95 6.42 4.59
C HIS A 172 -8.43 6.24 4.22
N GLY A 173 -9.30 6.28 5.24
CA GLY A 173 -10.75 6.15 5.08
C GLY A 173 -11.25 4.75 4.70
N LEU A 174 -10.37 3.76 4.51
CA LEU A 174 -10.80 2.41 4.15
C LEU A 174 -11.33 1.65 5.37
N LEU A 175 -12.58 1.18 5.28
CA LEU A 175 -13.16 0.25 6.25
C LEU A 175 -12.68 -1.20 6.05
N PHE A 176 -11.95 -1.48 4.96
CA PHE A 176 -11.40 -2.80 4.62
C PHE A 176 -9.87 -2.79 4.60
N SER A 177 -9.29 -3.92 5.01
CA SER A 177 -7.91 -4.34 4.70
C SER A 177 -7.98 -5.54 3.76
N TYR A 178 -7.28 -5.46 2.63
CA TYR A 178 -7.40 -6.43 1.53
C TYR A 178 -6.11 -7.25 1.38
N PHE A 179 -6.19 -8.57 1.50
CA PHE A 179 -5.02 -9.45 1.57
C PHE A 179 -4.88 -10.35 0.33
N ARG A 180 -3.67 -10.40 -0.24
CA ARG A 180 -3.25 -11.36 -1.28
C ARG A 180 -2.14 -12.27 -0.74
N THR A 181 -2.06 -13.52 -1.19
CA THR A 181 -1.09 -14.50 -0.70
C THR A 181 -0.96 -15.70 -1.66
N ASN A 182 0.14 -16.46 -1.57
CA ASN A 182 0.22 -17.81 -2.12
C ASN A 182 -0.07 -18.93 -1.09
N SER A 183 -0.39 -18.58 0.15
CA SER A 183 -0.84 -19.55 1.16
C SER A 183 -2.27 -20.00 0.90
N THR A 184 -2.61 -21.22 1.28
CA THR A 184 -3.95 -21.80 1.16
C THR A 184 -4.85 -21.50 2.37
N GLN A 185 -4.32 -20.90 3.44
CA GLN A 185 -5.06 -20.68 4.69
C GLN A 185 -4.76 -19.31 5.33
N ALA A 186 -5.80 -18.47 5.44
CA ALA A 186 -5.76 -17.24 6.21
C ALA A 186 -5.86 -17.53 7.72
N ARG A 187 -5.30 -16.62 8.52
CA ARG A 187 -5.30 -16.67 9.98
C ARG A 187 -5.54 -15.28 10.57
N ALA A 188 -6.39 -15.19 11.57
CA ALA A 188 -6.44 -14.09 12.51
C ALA A 188 -6.06 -14.59 13.90
N THR A 189 -5.29 -13.79 14.63
CA THR A 189 -4.97 -14.00 16.06
C THR A 189 -5.43 -12.75 16.80
N PHE A 190 -6.55 -12.88 17.51
CA PHE A 190 -7.17 -11.81 18.27
C PHE A 190 -6.36 -11.49 19.54
N ALA A 191 -6.50 -10.27 20.08
CA ALA A 191 -5.85 -9.85 21.31
C ALA A 191 -6.43 -10.47 22.60
N GLY A 192 -7.50 -11.26 22.44
CA GLY A 192 -8.19 -12.05 23.46
C GLY A 192 -9.32 -12.83 22.78
N PRO A 193 -10.00 -13.77 23.46
CA PRO A 193 -11.04 -14.59 22.85
C PRO A 193 -12.18 -13.75 22.25
N PRO A 194 -12.55 -13.94 20.96
CA PRO A 194 -13.56 -13.14 20.30
C PRO A 194 -14.98 -13.56 20.69
N VAL A 195 -15.91 -12.61 20.71
CA VAL A 195 -17.34 -12.90 20.74
C VAL A 195 -17.84 -13.03 19.30
N VAL A 196 -18.11 -14.25 18.84
CA VAL A 196 -18.70 -14.48 17.51
C VAL A 196 -20.17 -14.06 17.54
N PHE A 197 -20.55 -13.05 16.75
CA PHE A 197 -21.95 -12.58 16.66
C PHE A 197 -22.67 -13.14 15.43
N ALA A 198 -21.94 -13.50 14.37
CA ALA A 198 -22.49 -14.10 13.15
C ALA A 198 -21.44 -14.96 12.44
N GLN A 199 -21.86 -16.03 11.79
CA GLN A 199 -20.99 -16.85 10.93
C GLN A 199 -21.80 -17.52 9.82
N THR A 200 -21.33 -17.40 8.59
CA THR A 200 -21.90 -18.02 7.38
C THR A 200 -20.74 -18.43 6.45
N PRO A 201 -20.90 -19.37 5.50
CA PRO A 201 -19.79 -19.88 4.68
C PRO A 201 -18.94 -18.77 4.03
N GLY A 202 -17.65 -18.72 4.37
CA GLY A 202 -16.71 -17.68 3.94
C GLY A 202 -16.70 -16.38 4.76
N ALA A 203 -17.61 -16.15 5.72
CA ALA A 203 -17.60 -14.95 6.56
C ALA A 203 -17.78 -15.22 8.07
N LEU A 204 -17.05 -14.45 8.87
CA LEU A 204 -17.05 -14.51 10.32
C LEU A 204 -17.19 -13.08 10.88
N GLY A 205 -18.25 -12.83 11.64
CA GLY A 205 -18.48 -11.61 12.40
C GLY A 205 -18.09 -11.80 13.85
N VAL A 206 -17.12 -11.00 14.32
CA VAL A 206 -16.63 -11.03 15.71
C VAL A 206 -16.68 -9.65 16.36
N VAL A 207 -16.87 -9.62 17.68
CA VAL A 207 -16.51 -8.47 18.53
C VAL A 207 -15.23 -8.81 19.29
N VAL A 208 -14.24 -7.91 19.22
CA VAL A 208 -13.00 -7.98 20.00
C VAL A 208 -12.71 -6.59 20.55
N ASN A 209 -12.28 -6.49 21.80
CA ASN A 209 -11.96 -5.20 22.46
C ASN A 209 -13.11 -4.16 22.51
N GLY A 210 -14.34 -4.57 22.18
CA GLY A 210 -15.53 -3.70 22.02
C GLY A 210 -15.87 -3.35 20.57
N GLN A 211 -14.98 -3.64 19.63
CA GLN A 211 -15.11 -3.29 18.20
C GLN A 211 -15.60 -4.48 17.38
N ALA A 212 -16.50 -4.22 16.43
CA ALA A 212 -17.06 -5.24 15.54
C ALA A 212 -16.22 -5.36 14.26
N TYR A 213 -15.88 -6.59 13.87
CA TYR A 213 -15.10 -6.89 12.68
C TYR A 213 -15.73 -8.02 11.85
N GLY A 214 -15.62 -7.90 10.52
CA GLY A 214 -15.96 -8.96 9.56
C GLY A 214 -14.71 -9.51 8.90
N LEU A 215 -14.54 -10.83 8.93
CA LEU A 215 -13.43 -11.55 8.29
C LEU A 215 -14.00 -12.36 7.12
N PHE A 216 -13.46 -12.19 5.91
CA PHE A 216 -14.04 -12.71 4.68
C PHE A 216 -13.02 -13.51 3.85
N ALA A 217 -13.34 -14.74 3.51
CA ALA A 217 -12.57 -15.63 2.65
C ALA A 217 -13.48 -16.19 1.52
N PRO A 218 -12.94 -16.44 0.31
CA PRO A 218 -13.72 -16.92 -0.84
C PRO A 218 -14.15 -18.40 -0.75
N GLY A 219 -13.72 -19.13 0.28
CA GLY A 219 -14.09 -20.53 0.48
C GLY A 219 -15.54 -20.72 0.95
N ASN A 220 -16.21 -21.75 0.44
CA ASN A 220 -17.58 -22.13 0.83
C ASN A 220 -17.63 -22.87 2.19
N GLU A 221 -16.68 -22.61 3.09
CA GLU A 221 -16.53 -23.24 4.40
C GLU A 221 -16.66 -22.19 5.50
N ASN A 222 -17.12 -22.59 6.68
CA ASN A 222 -17.08 -21.71 7.86
C ASN A 222 -15.63 -21.50 8.32
N TRP A 223 -15.34 -20.34 8.90
CA TRP A 223 -14.09 -20.13 9.62
C TRP A 223 -14.02 -21.09 10.83
N SER A 224 -12.84 -21.65 11.10
CA SER A 224 -12.58 -22.42 12.32
C SER A 224 -12.04 -21.47 13.39
N VAL A 225 -12.82 -21.25 14.45
CA VAL A 225 -12.46 -20.40 15.60
C VAL A 225 -12.12 -21.28 16.80
N GLN A 226 -10.91 -21.12 17.34
CA GLN A 226 -10.38 -21.92 18.45
C GLN A 226 -9.58 -21.01 19.40
N GLY A 227 -10.14 -20.72 20.57
CA GLY A 227 -9.58 -19.74 21.50
C GLY A 227 -9.43 -18.37 20.85
N GLU A 228 -8.21 -17.83 20.83
CA GLU A 228 -7.86 -16.52 20.28
C GLU A 228 -7.57 -16.55 18.76
N GLN A 229 -7.79 -17.68 18.08
CA GLN A 229 -7.44 -17.82 16.66
C GLN A 229 -8.64 -18.18 15.79
N ALA A 230 -8.77 -17.49 14.65
CA ALA A 230 -9.65 -17.88 13.55
C ALA A 230 -8.82 -18.25 12.32
N THR A 231 -9.27 -19.25 11.56
CA THR A 231 -8.64 -19.68 10.31
C THR A 231 -9.68 -20.01 9.24
N ALA A 232 -9.36 -19.81 7.97
CA ALA A 232 -10.21 -20.20 6.85
C ALA A 232 -9.40 -20.75 5.68
N SER A 233 -9.95 -21.76 5.00
CA SER A 233 -9.47 -22.21 3.69
C SER A 233 -9.70 -21.11 2.66
N LEU A 234 -8.66 -20.80 1.88
CA LEU A 234 -8.74 -19.87 0.77
C LEU A 234 -9.09 -20.56 -0.55
N GLY A 235 -9.34 -21.87 -0.57
CA GLY A 235 -9.74 -22.63 -1.77
C GLY A 235 -8.74 -22.60 -2.94
N GLY A 236 -7.50 -22.16 -2.71
CA GLY A 236 -6.52 -21.87 -3.76
C GLY A 236 -6.67 -20.51 -4.44
N HIS A 237 -7.65 -19.68 -4.05
CA HIS A 237 -7.88 -18.35 -4.62
C HIS A 237 -6.81 -17.32 -4.23
N GLY A 238 -6.09 -17.51 -3.12
CA GLY A 238 -4.97 -16.66 -2.72
C GLY A 238 -5.34 -15.24 -2.27
N TYR A 239 -6.60 -15.01 -1.87
CA TYR A 239 -7.03 -13.70 -1.34
C TYR A 239 -8.06 -13.84 -0.22
N PHE A 240 -8.15 -12.81 0.63
CA PHE A 240 -9.14 -12.65 1.70
C PHE A 240 -9.19 -11.19 2.16
N SER A 241 -10.15 -10.80 2.99
CA SER A 241 -10.22 -9.44 3.55
C SER A 241 -10.74 -9.40 4.98
N VAL A 242 -10.49 -8.28 5.64
CA VAL A 242 -10.97 -7.99 7.00
C VAL A 242 -11.51 -6.57 7.01
N ALA A 243 -12.63 -6.34 7.68
CA ALA A 243 -13.27 -5.03 7.75
C ALA A 243 -13.68 -4.63 9.17
N LEU A 244 -13.58 -3.35 9.48
CA LEU A 244 -14.22 -2.73 10.63
C LEU A 244 -15.70 -2.50 10.32
N LEU A 245 -16.59 -2.93 11.21
CA LEU A 245 -18.04 -2.86 11.03
C LEU A 245 -18.66 -1.80 11.96
N PRO A 246 -19.68 -1.04 11.51
CA PRO A 246 -20.36 -0.04 12.33
C PRO A 246 -21.21 -0.63 13.47
N SER A 247 -21.65 -1.90 13.36
CA SER A 247 -22.35 -2.62 14.43
C SER A 247 -22.11 -4.14 14.33
N ALA A 248 -22.38 -4.84 15.44
CA ALA A 248 -22.24 -6.30 15.56
C ALA A 248 -23.50 -7.04 15.09
N GLU A 249 -23.96 -6.75 13.87
CA GLU A 249 -25.19 -7.32 13.29
C GLU A 249 -24.91 -8.18 12.05
N GLN A 250 -25.64 -9.28 11.89
CA GLN A 250 -25.52 -10.14 10.71
C GLN A 250 -25.91 -9.40 9.41
N SER A 251 -26.89 -8.50 9.47
CA SER A 251 -27.26 -7.58 8.37
C SER A 251 -26.04 -6.80 7.85
N VAL A 252 -25.27 -6.20 8.75
CA VAL A 252 -24.06 -5.43 8.44
C VAL A 252 -22.94 -6.33 7.94
N LEU A 253 -22.74 -7.52 8.52
CA LEU A 253 -21.76 -8.49 8.01
C LEU A 253 -22.06 -8.89 6.54
N GLU A 254 -23.32 -9.13 6.21
CA GLU A 254 -23.77 -9.51 4.86
C GLU A 254 -23.74 -8.34 3.87
N GLU A 255 -23.93 -7.09 4.33
CA GLU A 255 -23.67 -5.90 3.51
C GLU A 255 -22.17 -5.75 3.19
N PHE A 256 -21.30 -5.96 4.17
CA PHE A 256 -19.85 -5.87 3.96
C PHE A 256 -19.33 -7.03 3.09
N ARG A 257 -19.89 -8.25 3.20
CA ARG A 257 -19.54 -9.38 2.31
C ARG A 257 -19.65 -9.01 0.82
N GLN A 258 -20.65 -8.23 0.43
CA GLN A 258 -20.87 -7.83 -0.96
C GLN A 258 -19.71 -7.02 -1.56
N ARG A 259 -18.88 -6.40 -0.71
CA ARG A 259 -17.72 -5.56 -1.08
C ARG A 259 -16.38 -6.18 -0.66
N ALA A 260 -16.40 -7.28 0.09
CA ALA A 260 -15.22 -7.93 0.67
C ALA A 260 -14.15 -8.37 -0.32
N PHE A 261 -14.51 -8.58 -1.59
CA PHE A 261 -13.57 -8.94 -2.66
C PHE A 261 -13.43 -7.86 -3.74
N SER A 262 -13.98 -6.65 -3.50
CA SER A 262 -13.77 -5.45 -4.31
C SER A 262 -12.47 -4.74 -3.91
N PHE A 263 -11.34 -5.43 -4.13
CA PHE A 263 -10.01 -4.95 -3.73
C PHE A 263 -9.71 -3.59 -4.36
N VAL A 264 -9.35 -2.60 -3.53
CA VAL A 264 -8.78 -1.35 -4.02
C VAL A 264 -7.43 -1.64 -4.68
N THR A 265 -7.24 -1.16 -5.90
CA THR A 265 -6.00 -1.34 -6.68
C THR A 265 -5.34 -0.04 -7.10
N ASP A 266 -6.06 1.08 -6.99
CA ASP A 266 -5.56 2.43 -7.26
C ASP A 266 -6.46 3.45 -6.55
N THR A 267 -5.90 4.62 -6.23
CA THR A 267 -6.59 5.79 -5.67
C THR A 267 -5.96 7.06 -6.22
N GLN A 268 -6.80 8.00 -6.65
CA GLN A 268 -6.36 9.22 -7.32
C GLN A 268 -7.18 10.40 -6.83
N VAL A 269 -6.53 11.51 -6.44
CA VAL A 269 -7.21 12.79 -6.20
C VAL A 269 -7.12 13.65 -7.45
N SER A 270 -8.27 14.07 -7.98
CA SER A 270 -8.32 14.97 -9.12
C SER A 270 -9.01 16.28 -8.75
N TRP A 271 -8.43 17.40 -9.16
CA TRP A 271 -8.98 18.73 -8.90
C TRP A 271 -8.71 19.68 -10.05
N GLU A 272 -9.57 20.69 -10.18
CA GLU A 272 -9.44 21.80 -11.12
C GLU A 272 -9.64 23.14 -10.40
N LEU A 273 -9.00 24.19 -10.92
CA LEU A 273 -9.18 25.56 -10.45
C LEU A 273 -9.99 26.33 -11.50
N ASP A 274 -11.28 26.54 -11.24
CA ASP A 274 -12.20 27.24 -12.14
C ASP A 274 -12.64 28.57 -11.51
N GLY A 275 -12.37 29.69 -12.20
CA GLY A 275 -12.66 31.03 -11.69
C GLY A 275 -11.97 31.41 -10.37
N GLY A 276 -10.92 30.68 -9.97
CA GLY A 276 -10.29 30.79 -8.64
C GLY A 276 -10.93 29.92 -7.55
N VAL A 277 -11.95 29.12 -7.88
CA VAL A 277 -12.57 28.14 -6.99
C VAL A 277 -11.96 26.76 -7.24
N LEU A 278 -11.44 26.13 -6.19
CA LEU A 278 -10.98 24.74 -6.23
C LEU A 278 -12.19 23.80 -6.29
N LYS A 279 -12.22 22.91 -7.27
CA LYS A 279 -13.22 21.85 -7.40
C LYS A 279 -12.52 20.49 -7.42
N THR A 280 -12.85 19.63 -6.46
CA THR A 280 -12.50 18.21 -6.50
C THR A 280 -13.44 17.46 -7.46
N ARG A 281 -12.92 16.50 -8.20
CA ARG A 281 -13.65 15.63 -9.13
C ARG A 281 -13.46 14.16 -8.74
#